data_AF-A0A1I5JNQ8-F1
#
_entry.id   AF-A0A1I5JNQ8-F1
#
_cell.length_a   1.000
_cell.length_b   1.000
_cell.length_c   1.000
_cell.angle_alpha   90.00
_cell.angle_beta   90.00
_cell.angle_gamma   90.00
#
_symmetry.space_group_name_H-M   'P 1'
#
loop_
_entity.id
_entity.type
_entity.pdbx_description
1 polymer ?
#
loop_
_entity_poly.entity_id
_entity_poly.type
_entity_poly.pdbx_seq_one_letter_code
_entity_poly.pdbx_strand_id
1 'polypeptide(L)'
;MEIDVFGDERQDVFWIVGLGLAQRHATTMRPGAVYAGQVVPALCATELKIPQPTPIGRDPRSKPITDKCPDCAERIAEGEFTETTWDF
;
A
#
# COMPACT_ATOMS: atom_id res chain seq x y z
N MET A 1 -22.87 29.67 -9.97
CA MET A 1 -21.52 29.24 -9.56
C MET A 1 -21.71 28.18 -8.51
N GLU A 2 -21.74 26.92 -8.93
CA GLU A 2 -21.51 25.82 -8.00
C GLU A 2 -20.07 25.96 -7.53
N ILE A 3 -19.89 26.15 -6.22
CA ILE A 3 -18.59 26.09 -5.59
C ILE A 3 -18.35 24.58 -5.46
N ASP A 4 -17.49 24.04 -6.31
CA ASP A 4 -17.04 22.66 -6.19
C ASP A 4 -16.11 22.61 -4.96
N VAL A 5 -16.68 22.26 -3.80
CA VAL A 5 -15.96 22.16 -2.51
C VAL A 5 -15.29 20.79 -2.35
N PHE A 6 -15.43 19.90 -3.33
CA PHE A 6 -14.74 18.62 -3.35
C PHE A 6 -13.65 18.69 -4.41
N GLY A 7 -12.59 19.44 -4.07
CA GLY A 7 -11.35 19.38 -4.83
C GLY A 7 -10.91 17.94 -4.93
N ASP A 8 -11.09 17.36 -6.11
CA ASP A 8 -10.35 16.25 -6.69
C ASP A 8 -9.78 15.30 -5.61
N GLU A 9 -10.58 14.33 -5.17
CA GLU A 9 -10.24 13.38 -4.09
C GLU A 9 -9.03 12.53 -4.48
N ARG A 10 -7.84 13.12 -4.41
CA ARG A 10 -6.56 12.44 -4.63
C ARG A 10 -6.50 11.29 -3.65
N GLN A 11 -6.50 10.07 -4.17
CA GLN A 11 -6.50 8.86 -3.36
C GLN A 11 -5.06 8.48 -2.99
N ASP A 12 -4.82 8.08 -1.74
CA ASP A 12 -3.51 7.60 -1.32
C ASP A 12 -3.41 6.09 -1.55
N VAL A 13 -2.25 5.65 -2.05
CA VAL A 13 -1.91 4.23 -2.17
C VAL A 13 -0.63 3.91 -1.41
N PHE A 14 -0.66 2.75 -0.74
CA PHE A 14 0.41 2.30 0.12
C PHE A 14 1.04 1.02 -0.45
N TRP A 15 2.32 1.10 -0.78
CA TRP A 15 3.10 -0.03 -1.29
C TRP A 15 3.68 -0.83 -0.14
N ILE A 16 3.11 -2.01 0.09
CA ILE A 16 3.49 -2.90 1.18
C ILE A 16 3.91 -4.27 0.65
N VAL A 17 4.90 -4.89 1.31
CA VAL A 17 5.18 -6.32 1.13
C VAL A 17 4.34 -7.10 2.13
N GLY A 18 3.31 -7.80 1.65
CA GLY A 18 2.53 -8.71 2.47
C GLY A 18 3.37 -9.87 3.00
N LEU A 19 2.97 -10.47 4.13
CA LEU A 19 3.72 -11.56 4.75
C LEU A 19 3.88 -12.75 3.77
N GLY A 20 5.13 -13.07 3.43
CA GLY A 20 5.47 -14.17 2.52
C GLY A 20 5.50 -13.81 1.03
N LEU A 21 5.27 -12.54 0.68
CA LEU A 21 5.35 -12.07 -0.71
C LEU A 21 6.75 -11.56 -1.05
N ALA A 22 7.11 -11.64 -2.33
CA ALA A 22 8.41 -11.24 -2.86
C ALA A 22 8.42 -9.85 -3.54
N GLN A 23 7.25 -9.21 -3.64
CA GLN A 23 7.08 -7.90 -4.28
C GLN A 23 6.12 -7.03 -3.47
N ARG A 24 6.17 -5.72 -3.70
CA ARG A 24 5.25 -4.74 -3.14
C ARG A 24 3.95 -4.72 -3.91
N HIS A 25 2.84 -4.76 -3.18
CA HIS A 25 1.51 -4.57 -3.71
C HIS A 25 0.93 -3.28 -3.15
N ALA A 26 0.12 -2.60 -3.95
CA ALA A 26 -0.53 -1.37 -3.54
C ALA A 26 -1.89 -1.67 -2.91
N THR A 27 -2.23 -0.96 -1.84
CA THR A 27 -3.56 -0.95 -1.22
C THR A 27 -3.96 0.48 -0.87
N THR A 28 -5.27 0.76 -0.89
CA THR A 28 -5.83 2.04 -0.42
C THR A 28 -6.09 2.03 1.08
N MET A 29 -5.88 0.89 1.75
CA MET A 29 -6.00 0.78 3.20
C MET A 29 -4.91 1.58 3.90
N ARG A 30 -5.30 2.57 4.68
CA ARG A 30 -4.37 3.44 5.39
C ARG A 30 -3.58 2.68 6.48
N PRO A 31 -2.27 2.96 6.62
CA PRO A 31 -1.51 2.52 7.79
C PRO A 31 -2.20 2.93 9.09
N GLY A 32 -2.32 1.99 10.04
CA GLY A 32 -3.00 2.22 11.32
C GLY A 32 -4.52 2.01 11.30
N ALA A 33 -5.16 1.93 10.12
CA ALA A 33 -6.57 1.52 10.00
C ALA A 33 -6.74 -0.01 10.02
N VAL A 34 -5.64 -0.75 9.96
CA VAL A 34 -5.60 -2.21 9.90
C VAL A 34 -4.57 -2.75 10.89
N TYR A 35 -4.86 -3.92 11.47
CA TYR A 35 -3.98 -4.54 12.46
C TYR A 35 -3.05 -5.57 11.83
N ALA A 36 -1.90 -5.81 12.48
CA ALA A 36 -0.96 -6.82 12.02
C ALA A 36 -1.59 -8.21 12.02
N GLY A 37 -1.38 -8.96 10.94
CA GLY A 37 -2.00 -10.25 10.69
C GLY A 37 -3.36 -10.18 9.99
N GLN A 38 -4.00 -9.00 9.90
CA GLN A 38 -5.21 -8.81 9.09
C GLN A 38 -4.90 -9.08 7.61
N VAL A 39 -5.88 -9.60 6.88
CA VAL A 39 -5.82 -9.74 5.42
C VAL A 39 -6.60 -8.60 4.77
N VAL A 40 -5.97 -7.91 3.83
CA VAL A 40 -6.57 -6.79 3.08
C VAL A 40 -6.37 -6.97 1.58
N PRO A 41 -7.25 -6.42 0.73
CA PRO A 41 -7.07 -6.50 -0.71
C PRO A 41 -5.99 -5.52 -1.20
N ALA A 42 -5.15 -6.00 -2.11
CA ALA A 42 -4.38 -5.17 -3.02
C ALA A 42 -5.26 -4.66 -4.18
N LEU A 43 -4.78 -3.64 -4.92
CA LEU A 43 -5.41 -3.19 -6.16
C LEU A 43 -5.50 -4.30 -7.22
N CYS A 44 -4.54 -5.23 -7.23
CA CYS A 44 -4.54 -6.40 -8.10
C CYS A 44 -5.37 -7.58 -7.56
N ALA A 45 -6.18 -7.35 -6.52
CA ALA A 45 -6.96 -8.37 -5.80
C ALA A 45 -6.14 -9.45 -5.07
N THR A 46 -4.81 -9.36 -5.04
CA THR A 46 -3.98 -10.20 -4.17
C THR A 46 -4.31 -9.93 -2.70
N GLU A 47 -4.47 -10.99 -1.92
CA GLU A 47 -4.66 -10.91 -0.47
C GLU A 47 -3.34 -10.58 0.24
N LEU A 48 -3.30 -9.43 0.91
CA LEU A 48 -2.14 -8.97 1.65
C LEU A 48 -2.35 -9.23 3.13
N LYS A 49 -1.60 -10.19 3.68
CA LYS A 49 -1.50 -10.34 5.13
C LYS A 49 -0.57 -9.27 5.69
N ILE A 50 -1.11 -8.35 6.48
CA ILE A 50 -0.37 -7.24 7.08
C ILE A 50 0.75 -7.78 7.99
N PRO A 51 2.02 -7.41 7.78
CA PRO A 51 3.14 -7.85 8.59
C PRO A 51 3.10 -7.24 10.01
N GLN A 52 3.90 -7.82 10.90
CA GLN A 52 4.11 -7.26 12.24
C GLN A 52 5.03 -6.03 12.16
N PRO A 53 4.85 -5.04 13.04
CA PRO A 53 5.79 -3.92 13.18
C PRO A 53 7.21 -4.37 13.47
N THR A 54 8.15 -3.71 12.79
CA THR A 54 9.56 -3.84 13.05
C THR A 54 9.87 -3.26 14.42
N PRO A 55 10.51 -4.04 15.30
CA PRO A 55 10.93 -3.53 16.61
C PRO A 55 11.85 -2.32 16.47
N ILE A 56 11.74 -1.38 17.41
CA ILE A 56 12.57 -0.18 17.45
C ILE A 56 14.06 -0.56 17.37
N GLY A 57 14.80 0.13 16.49
CA GLY A 57 16.23 -0.10 16.27
C GLY A 57 16.57 -1.27 15.32
N ARG A 58 15.56 -1.86 14.66
CA ARG A 58 15.75 -2.87 13.61
C ARG A 58 15.30 -2.32 12.26
N ASP A 59 15.82 -2.92 11.20
CA ASP A 59 15.35 -2.68 9.84
C ASP A 59 14.21 -3.66 9.47
N PRO A 60 13.22 -3.20 8.69
CA PRO A 60 12.14 -4.05 8.22
C PRO A 60 12.67 -5.07 7.21
N ARG A 61 12.15 -6.31 7.29
CA ARG A 61 12.53 -7.37 6.36
C ARG A 61 12.17 -7.07 4.91
N SER A 62 11.22 -6.16 4.69
CA SER A 62 10.80 -5.66 3.37
C SER A 62 11.74 -4.61 2.78
N LYS A 63 12.66 -4.03 3.57
CA LYS A 63 13.59 -2.99 3.10
C LYS A 63 14.34 -3.33 1.80
N PRO A 64 14.88 -4.55 1.58
CA PRO A 64 15.58 -4.87 0.34
C PRO A 64 14.63 -5.15 -0.83
N ILE A 65 13.31 -5.26 -0.61
CA ILE A 65 12.33 -5.57 -1.65
C ILE A 65 11.89 -4.26 -2.30
N THR A 66 12.39 -4.03 -3.51
CA THR A 66 12.08 -2.85 -4.33
C THR A 66 11.07 -3.13 -5.42
N ASP A 67 10.90 -4.40 -5.81
CA ASP A 67 10.02 -4.79 -6.91
C ASP A 67 8.57 -4.48 -6.57
N LYS A 68 7.88 -3.82 -7.50
CA LYS A 68 6.45 -3.50 -7.42
C LYS A 68 5.67 -4.44 -8.33
N CYS A 69 4.50 -4.86 -7.88
CA CYS A 69 3.56 -5.64 -8.68
C CYS A 69 3.14 -4.83 -9.94
N PRO A 70 3.33 -5.37 -11.16
CA PRO A 70 3.02 -4.64 -12.38
C PRO A 70 1.53 -4.29 -12.49
N ASP A 71 0.64 -5.21 -12.13
CA ASP A 71 -0.82 -5.01 -12.15
C ASP A 71 -1.29 -3.91 -11.18
N CYS A 72 -0.58 -3.71 -10.07
CA CYS A 72 -0.83 -2.59 -9.17
C CYS A 72 -0.30 -1.28 -9.77
N ALA A 73 0.88 -1.32 -10.40
CA ALA A 73 1.50 -0.14 -10.98
C ALA A 73 0.70 0.39 -12.18
N GLU A 74 0.16 -0.51 -13.02
CA GLU A 74 -0.72 -0.16 -14.14
C GLU A 74 -1.99 0.55 -13.66
N ARG A 75 -2.71 -0.01 -12.69
CA ARG A 75 -3.90 0.62 -12.10
C ARG A 75 -3.62 1.97 -11.46
N ILE A 76 -2.44 2.13 -10.86
CA ILE A 76 -2.01 3.41 -10.29
C ILE A 76 -1.72 4.42 -11.39
N ALA A 77 -1.07 4.01 -12.48
CA ALA A 77 -0.78 4.88 -13.61
C ALA A 77 -2.05 5.33 -14.36
N GLU A 78 -3.11 4.53 -14.33
CA GLU A 78 -4.43 4.87 -14.90
C GLU A 78 -5.24 5.84 -14.02
N GLY A 79 -4.86 6.04 -12.75
CA GLY A 79 -5.58 6.88 -11.79
C GLY A 79 -4.72 8.01 -11.21
N GLU A 80 -5.34 8.88 -10.42
CA GLU A 80 -4.65 9.97 -9.73
C GLU A 80 -4.36 9.61 -8.27
N PHE A 81 -3.30 8.82 -8.06
CA PHE A 81 -2.89 8.38 -6.74
C PHE A 81 -1.61 9.06 -6.23
N THR A 82 -1.58 9.37 -4.93
CA THR A 82 -0.32 9.66 -4.22
C THR A 82 0.27 8.35 -3.71
N GLU A 83 1.48 8.02 -4.14
CA GLU A 83 2.16 6.78 -3.73
C GLU A 83 3.00 6.97 -2.47
N THR A 84 2.83 6.09 -1.48
CA THR A 84 3.68 6.02 -0.28
C THR A 84 4.22 4.60 -0.11
N THR A 85 5.53 4.48 0.12
CA THR A 85 6.13 3.20 0.54
C THR A 85 5.80 2.94 2.00
N TRP A 86 5.13 1.83 2.26
CA TRP A 86 4.75 1.43 3.61
C TRP A 86 5.59 0.23 4.06
N ASP A 87 6.64 0.53 4.80
CA ASP A 87 7.45 -0.48 5.48
C ASP A 87 7.06 -0.55 6.97
N PHE A 88 6.95 -1.78 7.48
CA PHE A 88 6.55 -2.10 8.86
C PHE A 88 7.75 -2.47 9.68
#